data_AF-A0A841EZ64-F1
#
_entry.id   AF-A0A841EZ64-F1
#
_cell.length_a   1.000
_cell.length_b   1.000
_cell.length_c   1.000
_cell.angle_alpha   90.00
_cell.angle_beta   90.00
_cell.angle_gamma   90.00
#
_symmetry.space_group_name_H-M   'P 1'
#
loop_
_entity.id
_entity.type
_entity.pdbx_description
1 polymer ?
#
loop_
_entity_poly.entity_id
_entity_poly.type
_entity_poly.pdbx_seq_one_letter_code
_entity_poly.pdbx_strand_id
1 'polypeptide(L)'
;MKTNLIKIKDYRNTSLNDYDFIIGERKVEFLKKLRLEHPRVRNIYSHIKNRSNKFNLTFRELYFEKCAYCGLSTQVIDSSRFEVDHVIPISVIQLNLGHTADKLNSIENLVSSCQMCNRAKTNFYCQETDFIILHPDNEHLREVFERTEEYSITISPKYKNNEAVKDFYGKLKLGSQLKRLDYLLMEMKDFCDKYEGDSIIGEVERLIYKIESKRRKIY
;
A
#
# COMPACT_ATOMS: atom_id res chain seq x y z
N MET A 1 -24.39 -22.13 15.64
CA MET A 1 -24.56 -20.84 14.94
C MET A 1 -23.38 -20.66 14.00
N LYS A 2 -23.58 -20.76 12.68
CA LYS A 2 -22.56 -20.31 11.73
C LYS A 2 -22.63 -18.79 11.73
N THR A 3 -21.69 -18.14 12.42
CA THR A 3 -21.43 -16.71 12.20
C THR A 3 -21.01 -16.58 10.75
N ASN A 4 -21.92 -16.07 9.90
CA ASN A 4 -21.56 -15.55 8.59
C ASN A 4 -20.64 -14.35 8.85
N LEU A 5 -19.34 -14.63 9.00
CA LEU A 5 -18.30 -13.62 8.99
C LEU A 5 -18.35 -13.00 7.59
N ILE A 6 -18.97 -11.83 7.50
CA ILE A 6 -18.91 -10.99 6.30
C ILE A 6 -17.43 -10.70 6.09
N LYS A 7 -16.83 -11.31 5.07
CA LYS A 7 -15.44 -11.03 4.69
C LYS A 7 -15.41 -9.61 4.15
N ILE A 8 -14.91 -8.67 4.95
CA ILE A 8 -14.71 -7.29 4.51
C ILE A 8 -13.63 -7.31 3.44
N LYS A 9 -14.01 -6.90 2.23
CA LYS A 9 -13.09 -6.82 1.09
C LYS A 9 -12.14 -5.64 1.29
N ASP A 10 -10.86 -5.87 1.08
CA ASP A 10 -9.85 -4.82 1.14
C ASP A 10 -9.96 -3.89 -0.08
N TYR A 11 -10.06 -2.57 0.14
CA TYR A 11 -10.18 -1.56 -0.92
C TYR A 11 -8.95 -1.50 -1.87
N ARG A 12 -7.84 -2.12 -1.47
CA ARG A 12 -6.60 -2.25 -2.26
C ARG A 12 -6.68 -3.35 -3.33
N ASN A 13 -7.66 -4.25 -3.21
CA ASN A 13 -7.90 -5.36 -4.11
C ASN A 13 -8.89 -4.98 -5.22
N THR A 14 -8.67 -5.51 -6.42
CA THR A 14 -9.61 -5.40 -7.55
C THR A 14 -10.81 -6.34 -7.35
N SER A 15 -11.79 -6.36 -8.24
CA SER A 15 -12.87 -7.36 -8.20
C SER A 15 -12.41 -8.78 -8.54
N LEU A 16 -11.27 -8.91 -9.21
CA LEU A 16 -10.77 -10.18 -9.73
C LEU A 16 -9.67 -10.81 -8.87
N ASN A 17 -8.97 -10.03 -8.06
CA ASN A 17 -7.91 -10.51 -7.18
C ASN A 17 -8.19 -10.16 -5.71
N ASP A 18 -8.07 -11.12 -4.80
CA ASP A 18 -8.33 -10.95 -3.37
C ASP A 18 -7.11 -11.34 -2.51
N TYR A 19 -6.14 -10.44 -2.44
CA TYR A 19 -4.93 -10.62 -1.66
C TYR A 19 -5.13 -10.29 -0.17
N ASP A 20 -4.43 -11.03 0.70
CA ASP A 20 -4.42 -10.77 2.15
C ASP A 20 -3.24 -9.87 2.55
N PHE A 21 -3.57 -8.66 3.01
CA PHE A 21 -2.60 -7.68 3.50
C PHE A 21 -2.32 -7.79 5.00
N ILE A 22 -2.81 -8.83 5.68
CA ILE A 22 -2.35 -9.21 7.01
C ILE A 22 -0.98 -9.88 6.86
N ILE A 23 0.09 -9.08 6.79
CA ILE A 23 1.42 -9.55 6.39
C ILE A 23 2.39 -9.80 7.55
N GLY A 24 1.91 -9.78 8.79
CA GLY A 24 2.75 -9.92 9.99
C GLY A 24 3.66 -11.16 9.96
N GLU A 25 3.12 -12.34 9.67
CA GLU A 25 3.90 -13.57 9.57
C GLU A 25 4.90 -13.54 8.40
N ARG A 26 4.49 -12.98 7.25
CA ARG A 26 5.35 -12.84 6.07
C ARG A 26 6.53 -11.91 6.33
N LYS A 27 6.34 -10.85 7.12
CA LYS A 27 7.42 -9.97 7.60
C LYS A 27 8.38 -10.69 8.54
N VAL A 28 7.87 -11.56 9.43
CA VAL A 28 8.72 -12.39 10.30
C VAL A 28 9.61 -13.33 9.46
N GLU A 29 9.06 -13.97 8.44
CA GLU A 29 9.83 -14.82 7.52
C GLU A 29 10.86 -14.04 6.71
N PHE A 30 10.48 -12.87 6.19
CA PHE A 30 11.40 -11.96 5.53
C PHE A 30 12.57 -11.57 6.44
N LEU A 31 12.27 -11.22 7.70
CA LEU A 31 13.28 -10.82 8.67
C LEU A 31 14.22 -11.97 9.03
N LYS A 32 13.73 -13.22 9.11
CA LYS A 32 14.56 -14.41 9.27
C LYS A 32 15.56 -14.54 8.12
N LYS A 33 15.09 -14.44 6.87
CA LYS A 33 15.96 -14.50 5.67
C LYS A 33 17.00 -13.38 5.66
N LEU A 34 16.59 -12.14 5.96
CA LEU A 34 17.52 -11.01 6.05
C LEU A 34 18.60 -11.24 7.11
N ARG A 35 18.24 -11.78 8.28
CA ARG A 35 19.17 -12.05 9.39
C ARG A 35 20.11 -13.22 9.13
N LEU A 36 19.76 -14.16 8.25
CA LEU A 36 20.71 -15.20 7.82
C LEU A 36 21.91 -14.59 7.09
N GLU A 37 21.68 -13.56 6.27
CA GLU A 37 22.75 -12.86 5.54
C GLU A 37 23.36 -11.69 6.31
N HIS A 38 22.59 -11.09 7.22
CA HIS A 38 23.02 -9.96 8.04
C HIS A 38 22.68 -10.19 9.53
N PRO A 39 23.40 -11.10 10.24
CA PRO A 39 23.03 -11.53 11.59
C PRO A 39 22.97 -10.41 12.65
N ARG A 40 23.70 -9.32 12.44
CA ARG A 40 23.79 -8.18 13.35
C ARG A 40 22.94 -6.98 12.92
N VAL A 41 22.04 -7.15 11.94
CA VAL A 41 21.22 -6.06 11.43
C VAL A 41 20.30 -5.49 12.51
N ARG A 42 20.36 -4.17 12.71
CA ARG A 42 19.44 -3.40 13.57
C ARG A 42 18.55 -2.48 12.74
N ASN A 43 19.17 -1.70 11.87
CA ASN A 43 18.47 -0.82 10.93
C ASN A 43 18.02 -1.64 9.71
N ILE A 44 16.77 -2.11 9.71
CA ILE A 44 16.23 -2.89 8.59
C ILE A 44 16.11 -2.02 7.34
N TYR A 45 15.64 -0.77 7.52
CA TYR A 45 15.45 0.20 6.46
C TYR A 45 16.70 0.37 5.59
N SER A 46 17.90 0.45 6.16
CA SER A 46 19.13 0.62 5.38
C SER A 46 19.41 -0.52 4.41
N HIS A 47 18.92 -1.74 4.69
CA HIS A 47 19.08 -2.91 3.84
C HIS A 47 17.97 -3.06 2.80
N ILE A 48 16.83 -2.37 2.96
CA ILE A 48 15.68 -2.48 2.05
C ILE A 48 15.37 -1.21 1.28
N LYS A 49 15.97 -0.06 1.62
CA LYS A 49 15.67 1.23 0.95
C LYS A 49 16.14 1.31 -0.51
N ASN A 50 17.15 0.51 -0.89
CA ASN A 50 17.69 0.54 -2.25
C ASN A 50 16.80 -0.29 -3.20
N ARG A 51 16.13 0.39 -4.13
CA ARG A 51 15.13 -0.20 -5.04
C ARG A 51 15.66 -1.32 -5.94
N SER A 52 16.97 -1.35 -6.18
CA SER A 52 17.60 -2.33 -7.07
C SER A 52 18.12 -3.57 -6.33
N ASN A 53 18.05 -3.61 -5.01
CA ASN A 53 18.56 -4.75 -4.26
C ASN A 53 17.49 -5.84 -4.07
N LYS A 54 17.94 -7.08 -3.89
CA LYS A 54 17.07 -8.25 -3.72
C LYS A 54 16.12 -8.13 -2.54
N PHE A 55 16.55 -7.51 -1.44
CA PHE A 55 15.71 -7.39 -0.25
C PHE A 55 14.56 -6.39 -0.45
N ASN A 56 14.77 -5.33 -1.24
CA ASN A 56 13.69 -4.43 -1.63
C ASN A 56 12.69 -5.15 -2.53
N LEU A 57 13.16 -5.90 -3.53
CA LEU A 57 12.30 -6.72 -4.39
C LEU A 57 11.41 -7.65 -3.55
N THR A 58 12.01 -8.51 -2.72
CA THR A 58 11.27 -9.42 -1.83
C THR A 58 10.38 -8.66 -0.84
N PHE A 59 10.79 -7.49 -0.37
CA PHE A 59 9.96 -6.67 0.52
C PHE A 59 8.72 -6.12 -0.19
N ARG A 60 8.80 -5.74 -1.47
CA ARG A 60 7.63 -5.30 -2.26
C ARG A 60 6.69 -6.47 -2.58
N GLU A 61 7.22 -7.65 -2.84
CA GLU A 61 6.45 -8.89 -3.03
C GLU A 61 5.58 -9.23 -1.81
N LEU A 62 6.01 -8.85 -0.59
CA LEU A 62 5.17 -8.96 0.62
C LEU A 62 3.83 -8.23 0.45
N TYR A 63 3.81 -7.15 -0.32
CA TYR A 63 2.63 -6.34 -0.60
C TYR A 63 2.05 -6.61 -1.99
N PHE A 64 2.40 -7.75 -2.61
CA PHE A 64 1.90 -8.11 -3.95
C PHE A 64 2.24 -7.06 -5.02
N GLU A 65 3.40 -6.42 -4.88
CA GLU A 65 3.82 -5.29 -5.72
C GLU A 65 2.79 -4.14 -5.74
N LYS A 66 2.00 -4.00 -4.67
CA LYS A 66 1.02 -2.93 -4.45
C LYS A 66 1.49 -1.96 -3.37
N CYS A 67 0.99 -0.74 -3.47
CA CYS A 67 1.18 0.27 -2.45
C CYS A 67 0.32 -0.09 -1.24
N ALA A 68 0.96 -0.19 -0.08
CA ALA A 68 0.30 -0.53 1.18
C ALA A 68 -0.87 0.40 1.52
N TYR A 69 -0.88 1.64 1.03
CA TYR A 69 -1.92 2.63 1.34
C TYR A 69 -2.99 2.83 0.28
N CYS A 70 -2.69 2.75 -1.01
CA CYS A 70 -3.70 3.05 -2.05
C CYS A 70 -3.97 1.88 -2.98
N GLY A 71 -3.29 0.76 -2.80
CA GLY A 71 -3.43 -0.44 -3.62
C GLY A 71 -2.85 -0.33 -5.03
N LEU A 72 -2.31 0.83 -5.43
CA LEU A 72 -1.68 1.02 -6.74
C LEU A 72 -0.56 -0.01 -6.93
N SER A 73 -0.60 -0.74 -8.04
CA SER A 73 0.33 -1.82 -8.36
C SER A 73 1.37 -1.40 -9.40
N THR A 74 2.51 -2.09 -9.41
CA THR A 74 3.53 -2.00 -10.45
C THR A 74 3.04 -2.39 -11.85
N GLN A 75 1.87 -3.03 -11.95
CA GLN A 75 1.25 -3.28 -13.25
C GLN A 75 0.86 -1.98 -13.98
N VAL A 76 0.55 -0.91 -13.24
CA VAL A 76 0.15 0.40 -13.81
C VAL A 76 1.31 1.40 -13.84
N ILE A 77 2.18 1.39 -12.83
CA ILE A 77 3.31 2.32 -12.71
C ILE A 77 4.63 1.57 -12.54
N ASP A 78 5.75 2.17 -12.93
CA ASP A 78 7.04 1.50 -12.81
C ASP A 78 7.45 1.24 -11.34
N SER A 79 8.11 0.11 -11.07
CA SER A 79 8.57 -0.23 -9.72
C SER A 79 9.56 0.78 -9.11
N SER A 80 10.28 1.56 -9.93
CA SER A 80 11.12 2.69 -9.48
C SER A 80 10.32 3.79 -8.77
N ARG A 81 9.00 3.79 -8.92
CA ARG A 81 8.06 4.72 -8.28
C ARG A 81 7.56 4.23 -6.93
N PHE A 82 8.09 3.11 -6.43
CA PHE A 82 7.88 2.61 -5.08
C PHE A 82 9.07 2.91 -4.17
N GLU A 83 8.77 3.09 -2.90
CA GLU A 83 9.71 3.40 -1.83
C GLU A 83 9.33 2.61 -0.58
N VAL A 84 10.31 2.39 0.29
CA VAL A 84 10.05 1.95 1.65
C VAL A 84 9.66 3.19 2.47
N ASP A 85 8.46 3.18 3.02
CA ASP A 85 7.92 4.24 3.87
C ASP A 85 7.93 3.81 5.33
N HIS A 86 8.05 4.78 6.23
CA HIS A 86 7.91 4.63 7.66
C HIS A 86 6.47 5.01 8.06
N VAL A 87 5.68 4.04 8.54
CA VAL A 87 4.29 4.26 8.96
C VAL A 87 4.23 5.39 10.00
N ILE A 88 5.08 5.33 11.01
CA ILE A 88 5.40 6.44 11.89
C ILE A 88 6.63 7.17 11.29
N PRO A 89 6.49 8.41 10.79
CA PRO A 89 7.58 9.10 10.11
C PRO A 89 8.80 9.35 10.99
N ILE A 90 10.01 9.39 10.41
CA ILE A 90 11.24 9.68 11.15
C ILE A 90 11.22 11.08 11.81
N SER A 91 10.49 12.04 11.24
CA SER A 91 10.40 13.41 11.78
C SER A 91 9.85 13.46 13.21
N VAL A 92 9.14 12.42 13.67
CA VAL A 92 8.67 12.33 15.05
C VAL A 92 9.80 12.23 16.08
N ILE A 93 11.00 11.80 15.68
CA ILE A 93 12.18 11.79 16.58
C ILE A 93 12.47 13.21 17.06
N GLN A 94 12.34 14.19 16.17
CA GLN A 94 12.58 15.60 16.48
C GLN A 94 11.54 16.17 17.47
N LEU A 95 10.41 15.48 17.65
CA LEU A 95 9.36 15.86 18.58
C LEU A 95 9.56 15.29 20.00
N ASN A 96 10.65 14.54 20.25
CA ASN A 96 10.98 13.93 21.55
C ASN A 96 9.87 13.03 22.13
N LEU A 97 9.10 12.36 21.27
CA LEU A 97 7.94 11.53 21.64
C LEU A 97 8.32 10.10 22.09
N GLY A 98 9.55 9.90 22.59
CA GLY A 98 10.01 8.60 23.08
C GLY A 98 10.29 7.53 22.01
N HIS A 99 10.27 7.88 20.72
CA HIS A 99 10.63 6.97 19.63
C HIS A 99 12.15 6.91 19.43
N THR A 100 12.70 5.69 19.38
CA THR A 100 14.11 5.46 19.04
C THR A 100 14.30 5.23 17.54
N ALA A 101 15.50 5.52 17.02
CA ALA A 101 15.86 5.23 15.64
C ALA A 101 15.75 3.73 15.32
N ASP A 102 16.08 2.85 16.27
CA ASP A 102 15.94 1.40 16.11
C ASP A 102 14.48 0.97 15.95
N LYS A 103 13.56 1.54 16.77
CA LYS A 103 12.12 1.26 16.66
C LYS A 103 11.56 1.75 15.33
N LEU A 104 11.96 2.93 14.87
CA LEU A 104 11.45 3.49 13.61
C LEU A 104 11.99 2.75 12.39
N ASN A 105 13.23 2.25 12.42
CA ASN A 105 13.81 1.47 11.33
C ASN A 105 13.55 -0.05 11.46
N SER A 106 12.66 -0.46 12.37
CA SER A 106 12.23 -1.84 12.55
C SER A 106 11.30 -2.28 11.41
N ILE A 107 11.20 -3.60 11.14
CA ILE A 107 10.39 -4.10 10.03
C ILE A 107 8.90 -3.79 10.22
N GLU A 108 8.45 -3.70 11.47
CA GLU A 108 7.07 -3.44 11.86
C GLU A 108 6.63 -2.05 11.40
N ASN A 109 7.51 -1.06 11.45
CA ASN A 109 7.21 0.32 11.04
C ASN A 109 7.41 0.59 9.54
N LEU A 110 7.87 -0.38 8.76
CA LEU A 110 8.24 -0.17 7.35
C LEU A 110 7.20 -0.77 6.40
N VAL A 111 6.79 -0.04 5.36
CA VAL A 111 5.85 -0.55 4.35
C VAL A 111 6.29 -0.25 2.92
N SER A 112 5.82 -1.04 1.95
CA SER A 112 6.01 -0.74 0.52
C SER A 112 4.97 0.29 0.08
N SER A 113 5.41 1.47 -0.35
CA SER A 113 4.53 2.58 -0.68
C SER A 113 4.87 3.17 -2.04
N CYS A 114 3.86 3.60 -2.79
CA CYS A 114 4.12 4.43 -3.96
C CYS A 114 4.64 5.80 -3.49
N GLN A 115 5.59 6.39 -4.22
CA GLN A 115 6.19 7.71 -3.92
C GLN A 115 5.15 8.79 -3.64
N MET A 116 4.02 8.80 -4.36
CA MET A 116 2.96 9.78 -4.11
C MET A 116 2.39 9.66 -2.71
N CYS A 117 2.11 8.44 -2.24
CA CYS A 117 1.60 8.21 -0.89
C CYS A 117 2.66 8.53 0.16
N ASN A 118 3.86 7.97 0.01
CA ASN A 118 4.98 8.21 0.94
C ASN A 118 5.25 9.72 1.11
N ARG A 119 5.48 10.43 0.01
CA ARG A 119 5.81 11.87 0.06
C ARG A 119 4.66 12.72 0.56
N ALA A 120 3.41 12.38 0.26
CA ALA A 120 2.28 13.16 0.74
C ALA A 120 1.96 12.89 2.23
N LYS A 121 2.28 11.68 2.72
CA LYS A 121 2.20 11.31 4.13
C LYS A 121 3.27 11.99 4.99
N THR A 122 4.31 12.58 4.40
CA THR A 122 5.40 13.25 5.13
C THR A 122 4.87 14.07 6.31
N ASN A 123 5.43 13.83 7.50
CA ASN A 123 5.06 14.46 8.77
C ASN A 123 3.63 14.20 9.27
N PHE A 124 2.92 13.20 8.73
CA PHE A 124 1.68 12.73 9.35
C PHE A 124 1.97 12.12 10.72
N TYR A 125 1.29 12.61 11.75
CA TYR A 125 1.36 12.08 13.09
C TYR A 125 -0.03 12.12 13.73
N CYS A 126 -0.37 11.06 14.46
CA CYS A 126 -1.63 10.92 15.17
C CYS A 126 -1.41 10.15 16.47
N GLN A 127 -2.47 9.97 17.26
CA GLN A 127 -2.39 9.20 18.49
C GLN A 127 -2.15 7.70 18.20
N GLU A 128 -1.61 6.97 19.17
CA GLU A 128 -1.29 5.54 19.02
C GLU A 128 -2.52 4.70 18.61
N THR A 129 -3.70 5.01 19.17
CA THR A 129 -4.97 4.37 18.81
C THR A 129 -5.34 4.56 17.34
N ASP A 130 -5.06 5.75 16.78
CA ASP A 130 -5.32 6.04 15.38
C ASP A 130 -4.26 5.38 14.47
N PHE A 131 -3.00 5.33 14.91
CA PHE A 131 -1.96 4.58 14.21
C PHE A 131 -2.28 3.10 14.11
N ILE A 132 -2.87 2.51 15.16
CA ILE A 132 -3.33 1.12 15.12
C ILE A 132 -4.35 0.97 13.99
N ILE A 133 -5.42 1.76 13.92
CA ILE A 133 -6.43 1.56 12.85
C ILE A 133 -5.92 1.94 11.44
N LEU A 134 -4.92 2.83 11.34
CA LEU A 134 -4.34 3.28 10.08
C LEU A 134 -3.13 2.46 9.61
N HIS A 135 -2.70 1.45 10.38
CA HIS A 135 -1.54 0.65 10.02
C HIS A 135 -1.85 -0.27 8.83
N PRO A 136 -1.08 -0.24 7.72
CA PRO A 136 -1.43 -0.99 6.51
C PRO A 136 -1.39 -2.51 6.62
N ASP A 137 -0.61 -3.03 7.56
CA ASP A 137 -0.32 -4.46 7.68
C ASP A 137 -1.29 -5.21 8.58
N ASN A 138 -2.28 -4.51 9.13
CA ASN A 138 -3.26 -5.12 9.99
C ASN A 138 -4.62 -5.22 9.32
N GLU A 139 -5.55 -5.85 10.03
CA GLU A 139 -6.90 -6.08 9.56
C GLU A 139 -7.82 -4.84 9.63
N HIS A 140 -7.38 -3.75 10.27
CA HIS A 140 -8.23 -2.59 10.54
C HIS A 140 -8.30 -1.63 9.35
N LEU A 141 -7.21 -1.46 8.58
CA LEU A 141 -7.19 -0.47 7.50
C LEU A 141 -8.29 -0.73 6.44
N ARG A 142 -8.61 -2.00 6.17
CA ARG A 142 -9.72 -2.41 5.28
C ARG A 142 -11.11 -2.09 5.83
N GLU A 143 -11.25 -1.81 7.13
CA GLU A 143 -12.49 -1.29 7.71
C GLU A 143 -12.58 0.24 7.63
N VAL A 144 -11.44 0.93 7.52
CA VAL A 144 -11.36 2.39 7.50
C VAL A 144 -11.72 2.93 6.12
N PHE A 145 -11.26 2.27 5.06
CA PHE A 145 -11.48 2.70 3.69
C PHE A 145 -12.22 1.65 2.87
N GLU A 146 -13.12 2.12 2.01
CA GLU A 146 -13.90 1.29 1.10
C GLU A 146 -13.87 1.84 -0.34
N ARG A 147 -14.08 0.95 -1.31
CA ARG A 147 -14.27 1.32 -2.72
C ARG A 147 -15.76 1.49 -3.00
N THR A 148 -16.14 2.59 -3.65
CA THR A 148 -17.49 2.74 -4.22
C THR A 148 -17.64 1.93 -5.51
N GLU A 149 -18.87 1.79 -6.00
CA GLU A 149 -19.16 1.16 -7.30
C GLU A 149 -18.45 1.88 -8.45
N GLU A 150 -18.25 3.20 -8.32
CA GLU A 150 -17.52 4.02 -9.26
C GLU A 150 -15.99 3.93 -9.11
N TYR A 151 -15.47 3.04 -8.26
CA TYR A 151 -14.05 2.83 -7.98
C TYR A 151 -13.37 3.93 -7.14
N SER A 152 -14.10 4.85 -6.52
CA SER A 152 -13.52 5.86 -5.63
C SER A 152 -13.15 5.24 -4.28
N ILE A 153 -12.05 5.68 -3.65
CA ILE A 153 -11.78 5.33 -2.24
C ILE A 153 -12.50 6.33 -1.35
N THR A 154 -13.25 5.86 -0.37
CA THR A 154 -13.97 6.69 0.61
C THR A 154 -13.70 6.23 2.04
N ILE A 155 -13.92 7.12 3.01
CA ILE A 155 -13.86 6.78 4.43
C ILE A 155 -15.16 6.08 4.79
N SER A 156 -15.07 4.92 5.44
CA SER A 156 -16.27 4.17 5.82
C SER A 156 -17.12 4.95 6.83
N PRO A 157 -18.44 4.69 6.90
CA PRO A 157 -19.34 5.40 7.80
C PRO A 157 -18.91 5.37 9.28
N LYS A 158 -18.25 4.29 9.72
CA LYS A 158 -17.74 4.09 11.09
C LYS A 158 -16.68 5.13 11.47
N TYR A 159 -15.83 5.53 10.52
CA TYR A 159 -14.69 6.42 10.76
C TYR A 159 -14.88 7.82 10.17
N LYS A 160 -16.04 8.13 9.58
CA LYS A 160 -16.30 9.42 8.89
C LYS A 160 -16.10 10.66 9.75
N ASN A 161 -16.14 10.53 11.08
CA ASN A 161 -15.95 11.63 12.04
C ASN A 161 -14.60 11.58 12.77
N ASN A 162 -13.73 10.61 12.47
CA ASN A 162 -12.39 10.56 13.04
C ASN A 162 -11.46 11.51 12.28
N GLU A 163 -10.95 12.54 12.97
CA GLU A 163 -10.13 13.58 12.35
C GLU A 163 -8.75 13.08 11.88
N ALA A 164 -8.14 12.12 12.58
CA ALA A 164 -6.88 11.52 12.13
C ALA A 164 -7.07 10.73 10.83
N VAL A 165 -8.19 10.01 10.69
CA VAL A 165 -8.56 9.30 9.46
C VAL A 165 -8.79 10.29 8.32
N LYS A 166 -9.50 11.39 8.56
CA LYS A 166 -9.71 12.45 7.56
C LYS A 166 -8.40 13.09 7.10
N ASP A 167 -7.51 13.45 8.04
CA ASP A 167 -6.21 14.04 7.70
C ASP A 167 -5.35 13.05 6.90
N PHE A 168 -5.30 11.78 7.33
CA PHE A 168 -4.59 10.73 6.60
C PHE A 168 -5.12 10.56 5.18
N TYR A 169 -6.45 10.45 5.02
CA TYR A 169 -7.13 10.35 3.74
C TYR A 169 -6.83 11.55 2.83
N GLY A 170 -6.90 12.76 3.39
CA GLY A 170 -6.63 14.02 2.70
C GLY A 170 -5.18 14.14 2.25
N LYS A 171 -4.22 13.88 3.14
CA LYS A 171 -2.78 13.90 2.85
C LYS A 171 -2.43 12.94 1.73
N LEU A 172 -2.88 11.70 1.81
CA LEU A 172 -2.62 10.68 0.79
C LEU A 172 -3.39 10.91 -0.52
N LYS A 173 -4.35 11.86 -0.54
CA LYS A 173 -5.24 12.15 -1.66
C LYS A 173 -5.97 10.90 -2.15
N LEU A 174 -6.43 10.06 -1.21
CA LEU A 174 -7.07 8.77 -1.53
C LEU A 174 -8.34 8.95 -2.38
N GLY A 175 -9.08 10.04 -2.17
CA GLY A 175 -10.27 10.41 -2.96
C GLY A 175 -10.01 11.05 -4.32
N SER A 176 -8.75 11.17 -4.75
CA SER A 176 -8.44 11.84 -6.02
C SER A 176 -8.85 11.01 -7.23
N GLN A 177 -9.24 11.68 -8.32
CA GLN A 177 -9.54 11.01 -9.60
C GLN A 177 -8.35 10.23 -10.15
N LEU A 178 -7.13 10.61 -9.76
CA LEU A 178 -5.93 9.86 -10.13
C LEU A 178 -5.89 8.47 -9.48
N LYS A 179 -6.26 8.34 -8.20
CA LYS A 179 -6.35 7.05 -7.50
C LYS A 179 -7.51 6.17 -7.99
N ARG A 180 -8.56 6.82 -8.48
CA ARG A 180 -9.68 6.15 -9.18
C ARG A 180 -9.23 5.59 -10.53
N LEU A 181 -8.54 6.40 -11.34
CA LEU A 181 -7.97 5.97 -12.62
C LEU A 181 -6.96 4.84 -12.45
N ASP A 182 -6.06 4.98 -11.47
CA ASP A 182 -5.06 3.96 -11.12
C ASP A 182 -5.70 2.60 -10.84
N TYR A 183 -6.82 2.58 -10.11
CA TYR A 183 -7.57 1.36 -9.85
C TYR A 183 -8.29 0.82 -11.09
N LEU A 184 -8.95 1.69 -11.87
CA LEU A 184 -9.63 1.26 -13.09
C LEU A 184 -8.65 0.57 -14.05
N LEU A 185 -7.44 1.12 -14.19
CA LEU A 185 -6.38 0.48 -14.99
C LEU A 185 -6.00 -0.89 -14.44
N MET A 186 -5.88 -1.04 -13.12
CA MET A 186 -5.64 -2.35 -12.51
C MET A 186 -6.79 -3.33 -12.75
N GLU A 187 -8.03 -2.91 -12.57
CA GLU A 187 -9.22 -3.73 -12.81
C GLU A 187 -9.29 -4.22 -14.27
N MET A 188 -8.99 -3.33 -15.22
CA MET A 188 -8.96 -3.67 -16.64
C MET A 188 -7.82 -4.63 -16.99
N LYS A 189 -6.65 -4.50 -16.36
CA LYS A 189 -5.53 -5.44 -16.59
C LYS A 189 -5.83 -6.81 -16.01
N ASP A 190 -6.33 -6.86 -14.78
CA ASP A 190 -6.76 -8.12 -14.17
C ASP A 190 -7.87 -8.80 -15.00
N PHE A 191 -8.72 -8.00 -15.66
CA PHE A 191 -9.70 -8.50 -16.63
C PHE A 191 -9.02 -9.09 -17.86
N CYS A 192 -8.05 -8.39 -18.47
CA CYS A 192 -7.27 -8.91 -19.59
C CYS A 192 -6.58 -10.24 -19.24
N ASP A 193 -5.96 -10.33 -18.06
CA ASP A 193 -5.28 -11.54 -17.60
C ASP A 193 -6.26 -12.72 -17.44
N LYS A 194 -7.46 -12.45 -16.89
CA LYS A 194 -8.48 -13.48 -16.66
C LYS A 194 -9.09 -14.04 -17.96
N TYR A 195 -9.22 -13.19 -18.97
CA TYR A 195 -9.88 -13.52 -20.24
C TYR A 195 -8.87 -13.60 -21.40
N GLU A 196 -7.60 -13.90 -21.09
CA GLU A 196 -6.53 -14.03 -22.08
C GLU A 196 -6.96 -14.94 -23.24
N GLY A 197 -6.73 -14.48 -24.47
CA GLY A 197 -7.11 -15.20 -25.70
C GLY A 197 -8.48 -14.81 -26.27
N ASP A 198 -9.34 -14.11 -25.52
CA ASP A 198 -10.59 -13.57 -26.08
C ASP A 198 -10.30 -12.47 -27.11
N SER A 199 -11.11 -12.46 -28.18
CA SER A 199 -10.88 -11.58 -29.35
C SER A 199 -10.87 -10.08 -29.04
N ILE A 200 -11.54 -9.68 -27.96
CA ILE A 200 -11.65 -8.28 -27.52
C ILE A 200 -10.42 -7.81 -26.71
N ILE A 201 -9.65 -8.72 -26.12
CA ILE A 201 -8.59 -8.36 -25.15
C ILE A 201 -7.51 -7.52 -25.79
N GLY A 202 -7.05 -7.84 -26.99
CA GLY A 202 -6.02 -7.04 -27.67
C GLY A 202 -6.44 -5.59 -27.90
N GLU A 203 -7.74 -5.32 -28.10
CA GLU A 203 -8.24 -3.95 -28.22
C GLU A 203 -8.26 -3.21 -26.88
N VAL A 204 -8.67 -3.90 -25.81
CA VAL A 204 -8.69 -3.37 -24.45
C VAL A 204 -7.27 -3.03 -23.99
N GLU A 205 -6.31 -3.95 -24.16
CA GLU A 205 -4.89 -3.74 -23.82
C GLU A 205 -4.30 -2.52 -24.54
N ARG A 206 -4.63 -2.35 -25.83
CA ARG A 206 -4.21 -1.18 -26.61
C ARG A 206 -4.76 0.13 -26.02
N LEU A 207 -5.98 0.14 -25.50
CA LEU A 207 -6.57 1.30 -24.82
C LEU A 207 -5.91 1.55 -23.45
N ILE A 208 -5.67 0.49 -22.67
CA ILE A 208 -4.94 0.56 -21.40
C ILE A 208 -3.57 1.22 -21.64
N TYR A 209 -2.80 0.73 -22.62
CA TYR A 209 -1.47 1.26 -22.94
C TYR A 209 -1.48 2.77 -23.27
N LYS A 210 -2.48 3.23 -24.04
CA LYS A 210 -2.64 4.66 -24.37
C LYS A 210 -2.86 5.53 -23.14
N ILE A 211 -3.58 5.03 -22.14
CA ILE A 211 -3.86 5.77 -20.90
C ILE A 211 -2.66 5.68 -19.95
N GLU A 212 -2.11 4.49 -19.75
CA GLU A 212 -0.95 4.26 -18.89
C GLU A 212 0.26 5.10 -19.31
N SER A 213 0.56 5.17 -20.61
CA SER A 213 1.69 5.97 -21.13
C SER A 213 1.56 7.46 -20.79
N LYS A 214 0.34 7.99 -20.69
CA LYS A 214 0.08 9.36 -20.20
C LYS A 214 0.17 9.43 -18.68
N ARG A 215 -0.41 8.45 -17.99
CA ARG A 215 -0.40 8.36 -16.51
C ARG A 215 1.01 8.32 -15.94
N ARG A 216 1.93 7.57 -16.58
CA ARG A 216 3.34 7.44 -16.18
C ARG A 216 4.13 8.75 -16.34
N LYS A 217 3.72 9.65 -17.25
CA LYS A 217 4.35 10.99 -17.43
C LYS A 217 3.97 11.98 -16.33
N ILE A 218 2.85 11.76 -15.64
CA ILE A 218 2.33 12.64 -14.58
C ILE A 218 2.92 12.26 -13.20
N TYR A 219 3.75 11.21 -13.15
CA TYR A 219 4.34 10.65 -11.93
C TYR A 219 5.80 11.09 -11.75
#